data_AF-A0A1H1KFI1-F1
#
_entry.id   AF-A0A1H1KFI1-F1
#
_cell.length_a   1.000
_cell.length_b   1.000
_cell.length_c   1.000
_cell.angle_alpha   90.00
_cell.angle_beta   90.00
_cell.angle_gamma   90.00
#
_symmetry.space_group_name_H-M   'P 1'
#
loop_
_entity.id
_entity.type
_entity.pdbx_description
1 polymer ?
#
loop_
_entity_poly.entity_id
_entity_poly.type
_entity_poly.pdbx_seq_one_letter_code
_entity_poly.pdbx_strand_id
1 'polypeptide(L)'
;MIVCSCNVLTEAQILETLRLEGEARPRSAGQAYRCLGCAPRCGRCVETVRALLAKAHMENCHVGCAVCPAGDAQHVHAHEEPEIPFLIAAE
;
A
#
# COMPACT_ATOMS: atom_id res chain seq x y z
N MET A 1 -4.32 12.03 1.21
CA MET A 1 -4.35 11.77 -0.25
C MET A 1 -5.55 10.87 -0.60
N ILE A 2 -6.19 11.05 -1.76
CA ILE A 2 -7.19 10.09 -2.25
C ILE A 2 -6.47 8.87 -2.84
N VAL A 3 -6.89 7.68 -2.46
CA VAL A 3 -6.27 6.40 -2.89
C VAL A 3 -7.16 5.68 -3.91
N CYS A 4 -8.48 5.68 -3.71
CA CYS A 4 -9.42 5.02 -4.62
C CYS A 4 -10.41 6.05 -5.22
N SER A 5 -10.30 6.33 -6.51
CA SER A 5 -11.26 7.22 -7.19
C SER A 5 -12.66 6.60 -7.34
N CYS A 6 -12.75 5.28 -7.58
CA CYS A 6 -14.05 4.61 -7.81
C CYS A 6 -14.97 4.61 -6.59
N ASN A 7 -14.39 4.56 -5.40
CA ASN A 7 -15.12 4.53 -4.13
C ASN A 7 -14.85 5.79 -3.30
N VAL A 8 -14.12 6.77 -3.86
CA VAL A 8 -13.77 8.05 -3.23
C VAL A 8 -13.16 7.86 -1.83
N LEU A 9 -12.18 6.96 -1.73
CA LEU A 9 -11.53 6.62 -0.46
C LEU A 9 -10.18 7.32 -0.32
N THR A 10 -9.96 7.89 0.86
CA THR A 10 -8.68 8.47 1.27
C THR A 10 -7.82 7.47 2.03
N GLU A 11 -6.51 7.77 2.10
CA GLU A 11 -5.57 7.02 2.93
C GLU A 11 -6.04 6.94 4.39
N ALA A 12 -6.47 8.05 4.98
CA ALA A 12 -6.96 8.09 6.35
C ALA A 12 -8.16 7.16 6.58
N GLN A 13 -9.12 7.13 5.65
CA GLN A 13 -10.25 6.20 5.73
C GLN A 13 -9.82 4.73 5.65
N ILE A 14 -8.82 4.42 4.82
CA ILE A 14 -8.27 3.06 4.74
C ILE A 14 -7.58 2.69 6.06
N LEU A 15 -6.73 3.56 6.60
CA LEU A 15 -6.00 3.30 7.85
C LEU A 15 -6.93 3.28 9.07
N GLU A 16 -8.05 4.00 9.06
CA GLU A 16 -9.06 3.97 10.11
C GLU A 16 -9.58 2.55 10.37
N THR A 17 -9.70 1.74 9.31
CA THR A 17 -10.16 0.34 9.42
C THR A 17 -9.25 -0.52 10.30
N LEU A 18 -7.99 -0.12 10.52
CA LEU A 18 -7.05 -0.82 11.39
C LEU A 18 -7.32 -0.64 12.88
N ARG A 19 -8.22 0.28 13.27
CA ARG A 19 -8.71 0.41 14.65
C ARG A 19 -9.66 -0.71 15.05
N LEU A 20 -10.17 -1.47 14.07
CA LEU A 20 -10.92 -2.70 14.33
C LEU A 20 -10.00 -3.75 14.95
N GLU A 21 -10.55 -4.57 15.84
CA GLU A 21 -9.81 -5.61 16.55
C GLU A 21 -10.16 -7.02 16.04
N GLY A 22 -9.28 -7.98 16.33
CA GLY A 22 -9.48 -9.39 15.97
C GLY A 22 -9.71 -9.60 14.47
N GLU A 23 -10.70 -10.43 14.14
CA GLU A 23 -11.03 -10.83 12.75
C GLU A 23 -11.61 -9.67 11.91
N ALA A 24 -12.11 -8.62 12.57
CA ALA A 24 -12.62 -7.44 11.87
C ALA A 24 -11.48 -6.55 11.33
N ARG A 25 -10.26 -6.69 11.86
CA ARG A 25 -9.09 -5.94 11.41
C ARG A 25 -8.65 -6.43 10.03
N PRO A 26 -8.63 -5.57 8.99
CA PRO A 26 -8.30 -6.03 7.64
C PRO A 26 -6.82 -6.40 7.51
N ARG A 27 -6.58 -7.57 6.91
CA ARG A 27 -5.26 -8.09 6.47
C ARG A 27 -5.08 -8.03 4.96
N SER A 28 -6.10 -7.54 4.23
CA SER A 28 -6.11 -7.48 2.78
C SER A 28 -6.90 -6.28 2.29
N ALA A 29 -6.60 -5.80 1.08
CA ALA A 29 -7.36 -4.72 0.45
C ALA A 29 -8.86 -5.04 0.35
N GLY A 30 -9.21 -6.27 -0.02
CA GLY A 30 -10.61 -6.72 -0.10
C GLY A 30 -11.33 -6.67 1.26
N GLN A 31 -10.65 -7.00 2.35
CA GLN A 31 -11.21 -6.80 3.69
C GLN A 31 -11.36 -5.31 4.01
N ALA A 32 -10.37 -4.47 3.71
CA ALA A 32 -10.48 -3.03 3.96
C ALA A 32 -11.68 -2.39 3.22
N TYR A 33 -11.91 -2.75 1.95
CA TYR A 33 -13.11 -2.31 1.22
C TYR A 33 -14.40 -2.79 1.90
N ARG A 34 -14.46 -4.04 2.36
CA ARG A 34 -15.62 -4.58 3.10
C ARG A 34 -15.84 -3.83 4.43
N CYS A 35 -14.79 -3.52 5.19
CA CYS A 35 -14.88 -2.72 6.41
C CYS A 35 -15.47 -1.33 6.13
N LEU A 36 -15.22 -0.78 4.94
CA LEU A 36 -15.74 0.51 4.48
C LEU A 36 -17.10 0.40 3.77
N GLY A 37 -17.72 -0.79 3.74
CA GLY A 37 -19.04 -1.00 3.13
C GLY A 37 -19.07 -0.93 1.62
N CYS A 38 -17.94 -1.21 0.93
CA CYS A 38 -17.88 -1.17 -0.53
C CYS A 38 -17.14 -2.37 -1.13
N ALA A 39 -17.30 -2.56 -2.44
CA ALA A 39 -16.56 -3.54 -3.22
C ALA A 39 -15.50 -2.84 -4.11
N PRO A 40 -14.38 -3.49 -4.43
CA PRO A 40 -13.45 -2.99 -5.44
C PRO A 40 -14.14 -2.92 -6.81
N ARG A 41 -13.90 -1.84 -7.56
CA ARG A 41 -14.45 -1.68 -8.93
C ARG A 41 -13.43 -1.97 -10.02
N CYS A 42 -12.44 -1.09 -10.20
CA CYS A 42 -11.44 -1.21 -11.27
C CYS A 42 -10.09 -1.80 -10.82
N GLY A 43 -9.90 -2.03 -9.51
CA GLY A 43 -8.68 -2.64 -8.97
C GLY A 43 -7.40 -1.79 -8.99
N ARG A 44 -7.36 -0.64 -9.70
CA ARG A 44 -6.14 0.17 -9.87
C ARG A 44 -5.45 0.64 -8.59
N CYS A 45 -6.19 0.71 -7.48
CA CYS A 45 -5.67 1.15 -6.18
C CYS A 45 -5.33 -0.02 -5.24
N VAL A 46 -5.51 -1.27 -5.66
CA VAL A 46 -5.34 -2.46 -4.79
C VAL A 46 -3.92 -2.56 -4.24
N GLU A 47 -2.90 -2.37 -5.08
CA GLU A 47 -1.49 -2.38 -4.66
C GLU A 47 -1.20 -1.27 -3.64
N THR A 48 -1.69 -0.05 -3.88
CA THR A 48 -1.53 1.07 -2.93
C THR A 48 -2.22 0.78 -1.60
N VAL A 49 -3.44 0.22 -1.61
CA VAL A 49 -4.14 -0.17 -0.38
C VAL A 49 -3.37 -1.27 0.36
N ARG A 50 -2.83 -2.26 -0.35
CA ARG A 50 -1.99 -3.32 0.25
C ARG A 50 -0.75 -2.72 0.91
N ALA A 51 -0.05 -1.83 0.22
CA ALA A 51 1.15 -1.17 0.76
C ALA A 51 0.85 -0.34 2.02
N LEU A 52 -0.28 0.38 2.04
CA LEU A 52 -0.72 1.13 3.23
C LEU A 52 -0.99 0.21 4.42
N LEU A 53 -1.71 -0.89 4.20
CA LEU A 53 -1.97 -1.88 5.25
C LEU A 53 -0.66 -2.53 5.71
N ALA A 54 0.18 -3.00 4.80
CA ALA A 54 1.48 -3.59 5.09
C ALA A 54 2.34 -2.68 5.98
N LYS A 55 2.51 -1.42 5.58
CA LYS A 55 3.27 -0.42 6.33
C LYS A 55 2.72 -0.24 7.75
N ALA A 56 1.42 -0.01 7.89
CA ALA A 56 0.80 0.20 9.20
C ALA A 56 0.87 -1.05 10.10
N HIS A 57 0.82 -2.25 9.51
CA HIS A 57 1.01 -3.50 10.27
C HIS A 57 2.46 -3.65 10.75
N MET A 58 3.45 -3.25 9.94
CA MET A 58 4.86 -3.28 10.33
C MET A 58 5.16 -2.27 11.44
N GLU A 59 4.63 -1.04 11.35
CA GLU A 59 4.81 0.02 12.36
C GLU A 59 4.32 -0.39 13.76
N ASN A 60 3.34 -1.30 13.84
CA ASN A 60 2.78 -1.83 15.08
C ASN A 60 3.24 -3.27 15.43
N CYS A 61 4.17 -3.87 14.68
CA CYS A 61 4.63 -5.24 14.92
C CYS A 61 5.84 -5.25 15.87
N HIS A 62 5.69 -5.88 17.04
CA HIS A 62 6.76 -5.99 18.04
C HIS A 62 7.48 -7.36 18.04
N VAL A 63 7.15 -8.24 17.09
CA VAL A 63 7.62 -9.64 17.07
C VAL A 63 9.06 -9.77 16.56
N GLY A 64 9.50 -8.88 15.66
CA GLY A 64 10.86 -8.91 15.12
C GLY A 64 11.19 -10.17 14.31
N CYS A 65 10.23 -10.70 13.55
CA CYS A 65 10.46 -11.88 12.70
C CYS A 65 11.43 -11.59 11.55
N ALA A 66 12.29 -12.57 11.23
CA ALA A 66 13.28 -12.46 10.15
C ALA A 66 12.65 -12.31 8.76
N VAL A 67 11.43 -12.84 8.56
CA VAL A 67 10.64 -12.69 7.33
C VAL A 67 9.20 -12.40 7.73
N CYS A 68 8.74 -11.17 7.49
CA CYS A 68 7.38 -10.76 7.75
C CYS A 68 6.57 -10.83 6.44
N PRO A 69 5.45 -11.57 6.36
CA PRO A 69 4.61 -11.58 5.16
C PRO A 69 4.00 -10.21 4.85
N ALA A 70 3.96 -9.28 5.83
CA ALA A 70 3.58 -7.90 5.59
C ALA A 70 4.72 -7.05 4.97
N GLY A 71 5.98 -7.48 5.05
CA GLY A 71 7.14 -6.73 4.54
C GLY A 71 7.46 -6.95 3.07
N ASP A 72 6.92 -8.00 2.44
CA ASP A 72 7.20 -8.34 1.04
C ASP A 72 6.47 -7.42 0.03
N ALA A 73 5.65 -6.48 0.51
CA ALA A 73 4.94 -5.50 -0.33
C ALA A 73 5.88 -4.42 -0.95
N GLN A 74 7.20 -4.54 -0.74
CA GLN A 74 8.22 -3.64 -1.28
C GLN A 74 9.22 -4.39 -2.19
N HIS A 75 8.72 -5.08 -3.21
CA HIS A 75 9.50 -5.25 -4.44
C HIS A 75 8.84 -4.48 -5.58
N VAL A 76 8.70 -3.17 -5.39
CA VAL A 76 8.53 -2.23 -6.50
C VAL A 76 9.95 -1.84 -6.87
N HIS A 77 10.37 -2.22 -8.08
CA HIS A 77 11.69 -1.90 -8.63
C HIS A 77 12.12 -0.49 -8.25
N ALA A 78 13.31 -0.36 -7.69
CA ALA A 78 14.05 0.89 -7.74
C ALA A 78 14.09 1.30 -9.22
N HIS A 79 13.36 2.35 -9.58
CA HIS A 79 13.72 3.13 -10.75
C HIS A 79 15.03 3.81 -10.37
N GLU A 80 16.14 3.10 -10.60
CA GLU A 80 17.43 3.74 -10.82
C GLU A 80 17.23 4.54 -12.11
N GLU A 81 17.02 5.85 -11.98
CA GLU A 81 17.11 6.74 -13.13
C GLU A 81 18.53 6.61 -13.66
N PRO A 82 18.76 6.11 -14.89
CA PRO A 82 20.08 6.20 -15.46
C PRO A 82 20.38 7.67 -15.68
N GLU A 83 21.31 8.22 -14.91
CA GLU A 83 22.02 9.43 -15.27
C GLU A 83 22.62 9.22 -16.66
N ILE A 84 22.04 9.86 -17.68
CA ILE A 84 22.68 9.94 -19.00
C ILE A 84 23.48 11.25 -19.00
N PRO A 85 24.82 11.20 -18.97
CA PRO A 85 25.62 12.38 -19.26
C PRO A 85 25.43 12.69 -20.75
N PHE A 86 24.70 13.76 -21.02
CA PHE A 86 24.54 14.32 -22.36
C PHE A 86 25.88 14.94 -22.80
N LEU A 87 26.82 14.10 -23.25
CA LEU A 87 28.04 14.55 -23.93
C LEU A 87 27.69 14.83 -25.40
N ILE A 88 27.28 16.07 -25.69
CA ILE A 88 27.32 16.61 -27.05
C ILE A 88 28.79 16.89 -27.37
N ALA A 89 29.38 16.07 -28.24
CA ALA A 89 30.62 16.41 -28.92
C ALA A 89 30.29 17.44 -30.02
N ALA A 90 30.88 18.63 -29.93
CA ALA A 90 30.96 19.57 -31.04
C ALA A 90 32.25 20.38 -30.91
N GLU A 91 33.32 19.90 -31.54
CA GLU A 91 34.37 20.68 -32.23
C GLU A 91 34.92 19.83 -33.40
#